data_AF-A0A7C7V7T2-F1
#
_entry.id   AF-A0A7C7V7T2-F1
#
_cell.length_a   1.000
_cell.length_b   1.000
_cell.length_c   1.000
_cell.angle_alpha   90.00
_cell.angle_beta   90.00
_cell.angle_gamma   90.00
#
_symmetry.space_group_name_H-M   'P 1'
#
loop_
_entity.id
_entity.type
_entity.pdbx_description
1 polymer ?
#
loop_
_entity_poly.entity_id
_entity_poly.type
_entity_poly.pdbx_seq_one_letter_code
_entity_poly.pdbx_strand_id
1 'polypeptide(L)'
;MYNGCNWFVKCVWFCWLVVPAQVLAATAGIDEEEVARRVVADWKARQKCARVICYEVSGRIMVRRGAKNVLAAAASEQRGGGDVAGDEAQGDHPPEDTSFSSKRRYVLDFVNGRIRRECQQKHWSVELRKFVPTRDIRVYDGTSVTIYHPKEDNPGGLYSVPENTPEYSLGGNRLLFTLLGEVHDVPITLGHGLVKSPPVGLRQEINPTELDVYRTPAPGEGRREAVIRLGKPAVYFHEFRVDLERQSAVRGLRSFRGRELVQEIEIEYQQTGAGWLPSAWRSAVYVFGQLAEVGEFKVERIQINPDWDVDKELTLKPPPGATLRDEQGKHFRVAADGSRIPYDPTVPPPGGIPWIPFVIAGLGLLLAGILTVLARRVTRKKAS
;
A
#
# COMPACT_ATOMS: atom_id res chain seq x y z
N MET A 1 32.17 35.10 -71.49
CA MET A 1 32.11 36.12 -70.43
C MET A 1 30.84 35.94 -69.62
N TYR A 2 30.93 35.23 -68.50
CA TYR A 2 30.10 35.39 -67.30
C TYR A 2 30.87 34.67 -66.18
N ASN A 3 31.23 35.45 -65.16
CA ASN A 3 31.91 35.01 -63.95
C ASN A 3 30.93 34.27 -63.04
N GLY A 4 31.33 33.12 -62.50
CA GLY A 4 30.62 32.40 -61.45
C GLY A 4 31.59 32.02 -60.34
N CYS A 5 31.59 32.82 -59.28
CA CYS A 5 32.41 32.71 -58.07
C CYS A 5 32.32 31.34 -57.39
N ASN A 6 33.47 30.80 -57.01
CA ASN A 6 33.62 29.64 -56.14
C ASN A 6 34.35 30.11 -54.86
N TRP A 7 33.58 30.57 -53.88
CA TRP A 7 34.07 31.04 -52.58
C TRP A 7 33.06 30.63 -51.51
N PHE A 8 33.03 29.37 -51.07
CA PHE A 8 32.37 28.97 -49.81
C PHE A 8 32.69 27.54 -49.37
N VAL A 9 33.96 27.12 -49.29
CA VAL A 9 34.33 25.91 -48.54
C VAL A 9 35.70 26.10 -47.92
N LYS A 10 35.77 26.62 -46.69
CA LYS A 10 36.90 26.53 -45.75
C LYS A 10 36.60 27.30 -44.46
N CYS A 11 35.66 26.84 -43.62
CA CYS A 11 35.48 27.40 -42.26
C CYS A 11 34.73 26.50 -41.23
N VAL A 12 34.64 25.17 -41.41
CA VAL A 12 33.87 24.31 -40.46
C VAL A 12 34.63 23.06 -40.03
N TRP A 13 35.92 23.16 -39.69
CA TRP A 13 36.71 21.98 -39.31
C TRP A 13 37.56 22.11 -38.04
N PHE A 14 37.29 23.07 -37.15
CA PHE A 14 38.01 23.20 -35.87
C PHE A 14 37.11 23.80 -34.76
N CYS A 15 36.13 23.02 -34.28
CA CYS A 15 35.41 23.34 -33.03
C CYS A 15 35.03 22.11 -32.19
N TRP A 16 35.54 20.93 -32.54
CA TRP A 16 35.32 19.70 -31.79
C TRP A 16 36.67 19.17 -31.32
N LEU A 17 37.10 19.53 -30.11
CA LEU A 17 38.08 18.83 -29.24
C LEU A 17 38.71 19.77 -28.19
N VAL A 18 37.89 20.56 -27.50
CA VAL A 18 38.26 21.05 -26.17
C VAL A 18 37.08 20.76 -25.26
N VAL A 19 36.88 19.47 -24.95
CA VAL A 19 36.20 19.13 -23.69
C VAL A 19 37.15 19.63 -22.60
N PRO A 20 36.78 20.62 -21.77
CA PRO A 20 37.68 21.15 -20.77
C PRO A 20 38.15 20.01 -19.86
N ALA A 21 39.46 19.86 -19.69
CA ALA A 21 40.05 18.92 -18.73
C ALA A 21 39.49 19.10 -17.29
N GLN A 22 38.83 20.23 -17.02
CA GLN A 22 38.08 20.51 -15.79
C GLN A 22 36.87 19.58 -15.57
N VAL A 23 36.25 19.04 -16.63
CA VAL A 23 35.14 18.08 -16.50
C VAL A 23 35.66 16.68 -16.11
N LEU A 24 36.88 16.32 -16.54
CA LEU A 24 37.55 15.06 -16.16
C LEU A 24 38.14 15.11 -14.73
N ALA A 25 38.46 16.29 -14.21
CA ALA A 25 38.96 16.46 -12.83
C ALA A 25 37.86 16.42 -11.76
N ALA A 26 36.61 16.74 -12.11
CA ALA A 26 35.47 16.72 -11.17
C ALA A 26 34.99 15.31 -10.79
N THR A 27 35.47 14.27 -11.48
CA THR A 27 35.22 12.85 -11.16
C THR A 27 36.35 12.21 -10.34
N ALA A 28 37.39 12.96 -9.97
CA ALA A 28 38.50 12.46 -9.18
C ALA A 28 38.09 12.27 -7.71
N GLY A 29 37.81 11.03 -7.33
CA GLY A 29 37.92 10.54 -5.95
C GLY A 29 36.79 10.95 -5.00
N ILE A 30 35.54 10.68 -5.36
CA ILE A 30 34.50 10.66 -4.33
C ILE A 30 34.75 9.41 -3.47
N ASP A 31 35.15 9.65 -2.22
CA ASP A 31 35.27 8.62 -1.21
C ASP A 31 33.88 8.03 -0.91
N GLU A 32 33.62 6.84 -1.43
CA GLU A 32 32.35 6.12 -1.28
C GLU A 32 32.02 5.86 0.20
N GLU A 33 33.02 5.61 1.04
CA GLU A 33 32.84 5.40 2.47
C GLU A 33 32.42 6.68 3.18
N GLU A 34 33.03 7.82 2.82
CA GLU A 34 32.61 9.13 3.33
C GLU A 34 31.18 9.48 2.90
N VAL A 35 30.81 9.21 1.64
CA VAL A 35 29.43 9.41 1.17
C VAL A 35 28.45 8.53 1.95
N ALA A 36 28.75 7.25 2.13
CA ALA A 36 27.90 6.33 2.90
C ALA A 36 27.74 6.80 4.35
N ARG A 37 28.83 7.19 5.02
CA ARG A 37 28.81 7.73 6.39
C ARG A 37 27.96 8.98 6.50
N ARG A 38 28.14 9.93 5.57
CA ARG A 38 27.33 11.15 5.52
C ARG A 38 25.85 10.86 5.33
N VAL A 39 25.51 9.99 4.37
CA VAL A 39 24.10 9.64 4.08
C VAL A 39 23.43 9.00 5.31
N VAL A 40 24.12 8.06 5.97
CA VAL A 40 23.61 7.45 7.21
C VAL A 40 23.44 8.49 8.31
N ALA A 41 24.38 9.43 8.46
CA ALA A 41 24.28 10.49 9.45
C ALA A 41 23.07 11.39 9.20
N ASP A 42 22.86 11.81 7.95
CA ASP A 42 21.72 12.64 7.55
C ASP A 42 20.37 11.89 7.76
N TRP A 43 20.30 10.60 7.41
CA TRP A 43 19.11 9.78 7.65
C TRP A 43 18.83 9.60 9.14
N LYS A 44 19.85 9.37 9.97
CA LYS A 44 19.69 9.33 11.45
C LYS A 44 19.25 10.68 12.03
N ALA A 45 19.70 11.79 11.47
CA ALA A 45 19.27 13.12 11.90
C ALA A 45 17.79 13.36 11.59
N ARG A 46 17.30 12.92 10.42
CA ARG A 46 15.87 12.99 10.04
C ARG A 46 14.95 12.22 10.99
N GLN A 47 15.39 11.09 11.55
CA GLN A 47 14.61 10.35 12.54
C GLN A 47 14.44 11.11 13.87
N LYS A 48 15.18 12.19 14.08
CA LYS A 48 15.17 13.02 15.30
C LYS A 48 14.57 14.42 15.08
N CYS A 49 14.16 14.77 13.85
CA CYS A 49 13.76 16.13 13.52
C CYS A 49 12.39 16.54 14.09
N ALA A 50 11.61 15.56 14.57
CA ALA A 50 10.32 15.80 15.19
C ALA A 50 10.01 14.75 16.27
N ARG A 51 9.14 15.13 17.20
CA ARG A 51 8.52 14.22 18.17
C ARG A 51 7.39 13.44 17.49
N VAL A 52 6.47 14.16 16.85
CA VAL A 52 5.33 13.59 16.12
C VAL A 52 5.16 14.31 14.79
N ILE A 53 4.84 13.58 13.73
CA ILE A 53 4.47 14.18 12.44
C ILE A 53 3.17 13.55 11.95
N CYS A 54 2.26 14.40 11.49
CA CYS A 54 1.03 13.99 10.81
C CYS A 54 1.09 14.39 9.33
N TYR A 55 0.78 13.43 8.46
CA TYR A 55 0.63 13.65 7.01
C TYR A 55 -0.82 13.39 6.60
N GLU A 56 -1.36 14.27 5.77
CA GLU A 56 -2.57 14.01 4.97
C GLU A 56 -2.15 13.96 3.50
N VAL A 57 -2.46 12.84 2.85
CA VAL A 57 -2.00 12.53 1.50
C VAL A 57 -3.20 12.15 0.64
N SER A 58 -3.26 12.69 -0.56
CA SER A 58 -4.26 12.32 -1.56
C SER A 58 -3.57 11.87 -2.85
N GLY A 59 -4.24 11.05 -3.64
CA GLY A 59 -3.67 10.59 -4.90
C GLY A 59 -4.65 9.84 -5.77
N ARG A 60 -4.15 9.42 -6.92
CA ARG A 60 -4.84 8.59 -7.91
C ARG A 60 -4.00 7.36 -8.18
N ILE A 61 -4.65 6.20 -8.18
CA ILE A 61 -4.07 4.94 -8.60
C ILE A 61 -4.72 4.54 -9.92
N MET A 62 -3.91 4.10 -10.87
CA MET A 62 -4.34 3.47 -12.12
C MET A 62 -3.78 2.05 -12.16
N VAL A 63 -4.67 1.07 -12.36
CA VAL A 63 -4.30 -0.32 -12.60
C VAL A 63 -4.56 -0.64 -14.06
N ARG A 64 -3.53 -1.16 -14.72
CA ARG A 64 -3.56 -1.49 -16.14
C ARG A 64 -4.53 -2.64 -16.43
N ARG A 65 -5.14 -2.62 -17.60
CA ARG A 65 -5.89 -3.74 -18.17
C ARG A 65 -5.05 -5.03 -18.08
N GLY A 66 -5.66 -6.11 -17.63
CA GLY A 66 -5.02 -7.43 -17.54
C GLY A 66 -4.00 -7.59 -16.40
N ALA A 67 -3.71 -6.54 -15.63
CA ALA A 67 -2.67 -6.58 -14.59
C ALA A 67 -2.96 -7.56 -13.44
N LYS A 68 -4.20 -8.06 -13.32
CA LYS A 68 -4.63 -9.01 -12.29
C LYS A 68 -4.92 -10.40 -12.85
N ASN A 69 -4.61 -10.66 -14.13
CA ASN A 69 -4.82 -11.97 -14.77
C ASN A 69 -4.11 -13.10 -14.01
N VAL A 70 -2.87 -12.86 -13.56
CA VAL A 70 -2.10 -13.88 -12.80
C VAL A 70 -2.78 -14.20 -11.47
N LEU A 71 -3.29 -13.18 -10.77
CA LEU A 71 -3.99 -13.38 -9.50
C LEU A 71 -5.32 -14.11 -9.69
N ALA A 72 -6.01 -13.82 -10.80
CA ALA A 72 -7.23 -14.52 -11.17
C ALA A 72 -6.94 -16.00 -11.49
N ALA A 73 -5.90 -16.28 -12.29
CA ALA A 73 -5.49 -17.64 -12.64
C ALA A 73 -5.12 -18.47 -11.40
N ALA A 74 -4.28 -17.92 -10.51
CA ALA A 74 -3.87 -18.60 -9.29
C ALA A 74 -5.06 -18.92 -8.35
N ALA A 75 -6.08 -18.06 -8.32
CA ALA A 75 -7.27 -18.29 -7.51
C ALA A 75 -8.19 -19.36 -8.11
N SER A 76 -8.24 -19.48 -9.45
CA SER A 76 -8.97 -20.55 -10.12
C SER A 76 -8.32 -21.92 -9.86
N GLU A 77 -6.98 -22.01 -9.88
CA GLU A 77 -6.26 -23.25 -9.55
C GLU A 77 -6.55 -23.73 -8.11
N GLN A 78 -6.57 -22.81 -7.14
CA GLN A 78 -6.82 -23.15 -5.73
C GLN A 78 -8.24 -23.69 -5.46
N ARG A 79 -9.21 -23.42 -6.33
CA ARG A 79 -10.59 -23.90 -6.17
C ARG A 79 -10.80 -25.35 -6.63
N GLY A 80 -9.77 -26.03 -7.13
CA GLY A 80 -9.75 -27.48 -7.27
C GLY A 80 -10.77 -28.09 -8.26
N GLY A 81 -11.19 -27.36 -9.29
CA GLY A 81 -12.19 -27.86 -10.23
C GLY A 81 -11.57 -28.54 -11.44
N GLY A 82 -11.84 -29.85 -11.63
CA GLY A 82 -11.95 -30.39 -12.99
C GLY A 82 -13.02 -29.58 -13.75
N ASP A 83 -12.79 -29.36 -15.05
CA ASP A 83 -13.60 -28.51 -15.95
C ASP A 83 -13.41 -26.97 -15.84
N VAL A 84 -12.17 -26.48 -15.62
CA VAL A 84 -11.80 -25.04 -15.77
C VAL A 84 -11.73 -24.58 -17.23
N ALA A 85 -12.05 -25.43 -18.21
CA ALA A 85 -12.03 -25.05 -19.63
C ALA A 85 -13.00 -23.88 -19.97
N GLY A 86 -13.92 -23.52 -19.07
CA GLY A 86 -14.82 -22.37 -19.23
C GLY A 86 -14.34 -21.04 -18.62
N ASP A 87 -13.30 -21.04 -17.76
CA ASP A 87 -12.94 -19.85 -16.97
C ASP A 87 -11.74 -19.07 -17.54
N GLU A 88 -10.89 -19.72 -18.34
CA GLU A 88 -9.83 -19.08 -19.13
C GLU A 88 -10.37 -18.16 -20.24
N ALA A 89 -11.66 -18.26 -20.57
CA ALA A 89 -12.33 -17.44 -21.58
C ALA A 89 -12.77 -16.05 -21.10
N GLN A 90 -12.58 -15.69 -19.82
CA GLN A 90 -13.17 -14.48 -19.23
C GLN A 90 -12.42 -13.15 -19.48
N GLY A 91 -11.48 -13.13 -20.42
CA GLY A 91 -10.80 -11.90 -20.87
C GLY A 91 -9.88 -11.28 -19.81
N ASP A 92 -9.49 -10.03 -20.04
CA ASP A 92 -8.56 -9.32 -19.16
C ASP A 92 -9.22 -8.89 -17.84
N HIS A 93 -8.43 -8.92 -16.76
CA HIS A 93 -8.80 -8.52 -15.41
C HIS A 93 -7.78 -7.49 -14.87
N PRO A 94 -8.19 -6.22 -14.67
CA PRO A 94 -9.45 -5.62 -15.11
C PRO A 94 -9.55 -5.58 -16.65
N PRO A 95 -10.78 -5.51 -17.23
CA PRO A 95 -10.98 -5.51 -18.68
C PRO A 95 -10.50 -4.21 -19.35
N GLU A 96 -10.30 -3.16 -18.58
CA GLU A 96 -9.81 -1.85 -19.01
C GLU A 96 -8.93 -1.22 -17.92
N ASP A 97 -8.13 -0.23 -18.31
CA ASP A 97 -7.36 0.57 -17.36
C ASP A 97 -8.31 1.21 -16.35
N THR A 98 -8.17 0.85 -15.08
CA THR A 98 -9.09 1.30 -14.03
C THR A 98 -8.40 2.30 -13.13
N SER A 99 -8.99 3.48 -12.97
CA SER A 99 -8.50 4.52 -12.06
C SER A 99 -9.41 4.72 -10.84
N PHE A 100 -8.81 5.03 -9.69
CA PHE A 100 -9.55 5.42 -8.49
C PHE A 100 -8.72 6.35 -7.59
N SER A 101 -9.38 7.12 -6.74
CA SER A 101 -8.73 7.96 -5.75
C SER A 101 -8.25 7.13 -4.54
N SER A 102 -7.19 7.61 -3.91
CA SER A 102 -6.68 7.11 -2.64
C SER A 102 -6.47 8.30 -1.70
N LYS A 103 -6.89 8.15 -0.45
CA LYS A 103 -6.62 9.08 0.64
C LYS A 103 -5.90 8.34 1.76
N ARG A 104 -4.85 8.95 2.30
CA ARG A 104 -4.03 8.35 3.36
C ARG A 104 -3.76 9.39 4.42
N ARG A 105 -3.76 8.95 5.67
CA ARG A 105 -3.34 9.75 6.83
C ARG A 105 -2.31 8.96 7.62
N TYR A 106 -1.21 9.60 7.96
CA TYR A 106 -0.16 8.99 8.78
C TYR A 106 0.06 9.82 10.02
N VAL A 107 0.20 9.16 11.17
CA VAL A 107 0.69 9.78 12.42
C VAL A 107 1.90 8.96 12.85
N LEU A 108 3.06 9.60 12.86
CA LEU A 108 4.34 9.00 13.23
C LEU A 108 4.83 9.61 14.54
N ASP A 109 4.86 8.84 15.62
CA ASP A 109 5.39 9.27 16.92
C ASP A 109 6.78 8.67 17.14
N PHE A 110 7.80 9.45 16.82
CA PHE A 110 9.21 9.07 16.88
C PHE A 110 9.75 8.93 18.31
N VAL A 111 9.05 9.48 19.30
CA VAL A 111 9.46 9.34 20.71
C VAL A 111 9.05 7.98 21.24
N ASN A 112 7.81 7.57 21.02
CA ASN A 112 7.31 6.30 21.53
C ASN A 112 7.38 5.16 20.50
N GLY A 113 7.84 5.44 19.28
CA GLY A 113 7.92 4.45 18.20
C GLY A 113 6.56 3.97 17.71
N ARG A 114 5.52 4.79 17.87
CA ARG A 114 4.13 4.46 17.55
C ARG A 114 3.75 4.97 16.16
N ILE A 115 2.88 4.25 15.48
CA ILE A 115 2.46 4.56 14.10
C ILE A 115 0.95 4.43 14.01
N ARG A 116 0.28 5.37 13.37
CA ARG A 116 -1.05 5.18 12.81
C ARG A 116 -1.02 5.43 11.32
N ARG A 117 -1.69 4.56 10.58
CA ARG A 117 -1.98 4.73 9.17
C ARG A 117 -3.47 4.53 8.95
N GLU A 118 -4.11 5.50 8.34
CA GLU A 118 -5.45 5.36 7.78
C GLU A 118 -5.35 5.38 6.27
N CYS A 119 -6.05 4.46 5.61
CA CYS A 119 -6.12 4.40 4.16
C CYS A 119 -7.57 4.26 3.73
N GLN A 120 -7.97 5.03 2.73
CA GLN A 120 -9.22 4.90 2.01
C GLN A 120 -8.90 4.79 0.52
N GLN A 121 -9.21 3.65 -0.09
CA GLN A 121 -8.91 3.36 -1.50
C GLN A 121 -9.85 2.30 -2.07
N LYS A 122 -9.51 1.71 -3.21
CA LYS A 122 -10.12 0.46 -3.68
C LYS A 122 -9.09 -0.66 -3.71
N HIS A 123 -9.51 -1.89 -3.43
CA HIS A 123 -8.70 -3.09 -3.66
C HIS A 123 -9.35 -4.00 -4.71
N TRP A 124 -8.53 -4.78 -5.40
CA TRP A 124 -9.03 -5.80 -6.32
C TRP A 124 -9.59 -6.99 -5.53
N SER A 125 -10.90 -7.22 -5.63
CA SER A 125 -11.52 -8.44 -5.13
C SER A 125 -11.40 -9.52 -6.20
N VAL A 126 -10.64 -10.57 -5.90
CA VAL A 126 -10.49 -11.73 -6.78
C VAL A 126 -11.82 -12.44 -7.00
N GLU A 127 -12.62 -12.59 -5.94
CA GLU A 127 -13.92 -13.25 -6.00
C GLU A 127 -14.92 -12.49 -6.89
N LEU A 128 -15.00 -11.17 -6.74
CA LEU A 128 -15.94 -10.35 -7.50
C LEU A 128 -15.38 -9.87 -8.84
N ARG A 129 -14.11 -10.15 -9.11
CA ARG A 129 -13.34 -9.65 -10.26
C ARG A 129 -13.54 -8.16 -10.51
N LYS A 130 -13.54 -7.35 -9.44
CA LYS A 130 -13.70 -5.90 -9.51
C LYS A 130 -13.00 -5.18 -8.37
N PHE A 131 -12.77 -3.89 -8.56
CA PHE A 131 -12.30 -3.01 -7.50
C PHE A 131 -13.44 -2.65 -6.55
N VAL A 132 -13.26 -2.92 -5.25
CA VAL A 132 -14.22 -2.56 -4.21
C VAL A 132 -13.63 -1.52 -3.25
N PRO A 133 -14.44 -0.58 -2.73
CA PRO A 133 -13.99 0.37 -1.72
C PRO A 133 -13.41 -0.33 -0.50
N THR A 134 -12.40 0.28 0.10
CA THR A 134 -11.80 -0.19 1.35
C THR A 134 -11.31 0.97 2.17
N ARG A 135 -11.58 0.87 3.46
CA ARG A 135 -11.01 1.71 4.50
C ARG A 135 -10.35 0.83 5.54
N ASP A 136 -9.10 1.12 5.87
CA ASP A 136 -8.43 0.48 6.98
C ASP A 136 -7.68 1.48 7.85
N ILE A 137 -7.71 1.23 9.15
CA ILE A 137 -6.96 1.97 10.16
C ILE A 137 -6.02 0.97 10.83
N ARG A 138 -4.71 1.16 10.66
CA ARG A 138 -3.67 0.35 11.28
C ARG A 138 -2.95 1.18 12.32
N VAL A 139 -2.87 0.68 13.54
CA VAL A 139 -2.19 1.33 14.66
C VAL A 139 -1.16 0.39 15.23
N TYR A 140 0.05 0.88 15.42
CA TYR A 140 1.10 0.25 16.21
C TYR A 140 1.39 1.10 17.43
N ASP A 141 1.15 0.52 18.60
CA ASP A 141 1.30 1.20 19.90
C ASP A 141 2.71 1.08 20.49
N GLY A 142 3.67 0.55 19.73
CA GLY A 142 5.03 0.26 20.18
C GLY A 142 5.24 -1.20 20.59
N THR A 143 4.16 -1.98 20.71
CA THR A 143 4.20 -3.39 21.11
C THR A 143 3.35 -4.29 20.21
N SER A 144 2.17 -3.81 19.80
CA SER A 144 1.17 -4.58 19.07
C SER A 144 0.58 -3.77 17.93
N VAL A 145 0.14 -4.47 16.89
CA VAL A 145 -0.56 -3.91 15.74
C VAL A 145 -2.05 -4.20 15.89
N THR A 146 -2.87 -3.16 15.84
CA THR A 146 -4.32 -3.29 15.70
C THR A 146 -4.73 -2.77 14.32
N ILE A 147 -5.45 -3.59 13.58
CA ILE A 147 -6.03 -3.23 12.28
C ILE A 147 -7.55 -3.17 12.46
N TYR A 148 -8.17 -2.11 11.96
CA TYR A 148 -9.62 -1.93 11.95
C TYR A 148 -10.15 -1.67 10.56
N HIS A 149 -11.20 -2.40 10.22
CA HIS A 149 -11.95 -2.33 8.98
C HIS A 149 -13.41 -1.93 9.29
N PRO A 150 -13.73 -0.63 9.33
CA PRO A 150 -15.09 -0.15 9.60
C PRO A 150 -16.08 -0.72 8.57
N LYS A 151 -17.10 -1.47 9.01
CA LYS A 151 -18.04 -2.17 8.11
C LYS A 151 -18.78 -1.21 7.18
N GLU A 152 -19.15 -0.05 7.71
CA GLU A 152 -19.86 1.03 7.01
C GLU A 152 -19.08 1.59 5.82
N ASP A 153 -17.75 1.58 5.88
CA ASP A 153 -16.86 2.08 4.82
C ASP A 153 -16.27 0.95 3.96
N ASN A 154 -16.49 -0.29 4.36
CA ASN A 154 -16.02 -1.50 3.68
C ASN A 154 -17.21 -2.37 3.28
N PRO A 155 -18.13 -1.90 2.42
CA PRO A 155 -19.22 -2.73 1.95
C PRO A 155 -18.63 -3.92 1.19
N GLY A 156 -18.64 -5.11 1.82
CA GLY A 156 -18.24 -6.35 1.18
C GLY A 156 -19.06 -6.65 -0.07
N GLY A 157 -18.56 -7.53 -0.94
CA GLY A 157 -19.33 -8.04 -2.09
C GLY A 157 -20.69 -8.61 -1.68
N LEU A 158 -21.68 -8.53 -2.58
CA LEU A 158 -23.10 -8.84 -2.31
C LEU A 158 -23.61 -8.31 -0.94
N TYR A 159 -23.02 -7.20 -0.50
CA TYR A 159 -23.55 -6.07 0.27
C TYR A 159 -24.07 -6.30 1.70
N SER A 160 -23.49 -7.27 2.40
CA SER A 160 -23.28 -7.14 3.84
C SER A 160 -21.97 -7.82 4.19
N VAL A 161 -21.07 -7.12 4.87
CA VAL A 161 -19.98 -7.81 5.58
C VAL A 161 -20.69 -8.78 6.52
N PRO A 162 -20.47 -10.11 6.41
CA PRO A 162 -21.11 -11.06 7.31
C PRO A 162 -21.00 -10.54 8.75
N GLU A 163 -22.09 -10.61 9.52
CA GLU A 163 -22.13 -10.02 10.86
C GLU A 163 -20.93 -10.49 11.72
N ASN A 164 -20.51 -11.73 11.47
CA ASN A 164 -19.41 -12.43 12.11
C ASN A 164 -18.01 -12.15 11.53
N THR A 165 -17.86 -11.38 10.45
CA THR A 165 -16.54 -10.97 9.97
C THR A 165 -15.90 -10.05 11.01
N PRO A 166 -14.63 -10.29 11.39
CA PRO A 166 -13.94 -9.46 12.35
C PRO A 166 -13.73 -8.05 11.80
N GLU A 167 -14.16 -7.05 12.55
CA GLU A 167 -13.86 -5.64 12.27
C GLU A 167 -12.42 -5.30 12.69
N TYR A 168 -11.95 -5.96 13.75
CA TYR A 168 -10.62 -5.74 14.30
C TYR A 168 -9.75 -6.99 14.09
N SER A 169 -8.52 -6.79 13.67
CA SER A 169 -7.48 -7.81 13.71
C SER A 169 -6.38 -7.36 14.64
N LEU A 170 -6.09 -8.19 15.65
CA LEU A 170 -5.01 -7.97 16.61
C LEU A 170 -3.81 -8.79 16.16
N GLY A 171 -2.68 -8.12 15.99
CA GLY A 171 -1.45 -8.68 15.50
C GLY A 171 -0.27 -8.31 16.38
N GLY A 172 0.73 -9.17 16.41
CA GLY A 172 2.00 -8.87 17.06
C GLY A 172 2.91 -8.09 16.12
N ASN A 173 4.19 -8.02 16.47
CA ASN A 173 5.22 -7.40 15.63
C ASN A 173 5.31 -8.00 14.21
N ARG A 174 4.80 -9.21 14.00
CA ARG A 174 4.70 -9.82 12.68
C ARG A 174 3.87 -8.99 11.70
N LEU A 175 2.88 -8.21 12.13
CA LEU A 175 2.09 -7.38 11.23
C LEU A 175 2.72 -6.00 10.97
N LEU A 176 3.90 -5.68 11.53
CA LEU A 176 4.55 -4.39 11.31
C LEU A 176 4.81 -4.08 9.84
N PHE A 177 5.10 -5.09 9.01
CA PHE A 177 5.27 -4.92 7.56
C PHE A 177 4.01 -4.39 6.88
N THR A 178 2.84 -4.57 7.49
CA THR A 178 1.58 -4.06 6.94
C THR A 178 1.39 -2.56 7.21
N LEU A 179 2.12 -1.93 8.13
CA LEU A 179 1.86 -0.53 8.48
C LEU A 179 2.37 0.46 7.45
N LEU A 180 3.56 0.23 6.90
CA LEU A 180 4.23 1.14 5.98
C LEU A 180 4.89 0.38 4.83
N GLY A 181 4.40 -0.83 4.54
CA GLY A 181 4.96 -1.71 3.51
C GLY A 181 4.24 -1.66 2.18
N GLU A 182 3.17 -0.87 2.03
CA GLU A 182 2.61 -0.66 0.69
C GLU A 182 3.54 0.26 -0.10
N VAL A 183 3.68 -0.01 -1.41
CA VAL A 183 4.47 0.78 -2.36
C VAL A 183 4.24 2.30 -2.22
N HIS A 184 3.00 2.69 -1.94
CA HIS A 184 2.57 4.09 -1.84
C HIS A 184 2.89 4.73 -0.49
N ASP A 185 3.27 3.95 0.53
CA ASP A 185 3.69 4.44 1.85
C ASP A 185 5.20 4.73 1.91
N VAL A 186 6.00 4.06 1.05
CA VAL A 186 7.47 4.10 1.05
C VAL A 186 8.05 5.53 1.02
N PRO A 187 7.51 6.49 0.24
CA PRO A 187 8.05 7.85 0.25
C PRO A 187 8.02 8.53 1.62
N ILE A 188 6.99 8.26 2.42
CA ILE A 188 6.88 8.78 3.79
C ILE A 188 7.99 8.18 4.66
N THR A 189 8.29 6.89 4.53
CA THR A 189 9.37 6.25 5.31
C THR A 189 10.75 6.77 4.89
N LEU A 190 10.99 6.88 3.58
CA LEU A 190 12.25 7.40 3.04
C LEU A 190 12.48 8.86 3.41
N GLY A 191 11.43 9.68 3.45
CA GLY A 191 11.51 11.07 3.91
C GLY A 191 12.10 11.22 5.31
N HIS A 192 11.92 10.20 6.15
CA HIS A 192 12.43 10.12 7.52
C HIS A 192 13.71 9.27 7.67
N GLY A 193 14.35 8.89 6.57
CA GLY A 193 15.57 8.07 6.62
C GLY A 193 15.32 6.63 7.09
N LEU A 194 14.09 6.12 6.90
CA LEU A 194 13.71 4.73 7.17
C LEU A 194 13.78 3.93 5.87
N VAL A 195 14.96 3.35 5.58
CA VAL A 195 15.27 2.70 4.30
C VAL A 195 15.26 1.18 4.36
N LYS A 196 15.26 0.59 5.57
CA LYS A 196 15.11 -0.86 5.74
C LYS A 196 13.62 -1.20 5.80
N SER A 197 13.23 -2.26 5.09
CA SER A 197 11.88 -2.81 5.18
C SER A 197 11.52 -3.16 6.64
N PRO A 198 10.27 -2.97 7.08
CA PRO A 198 9.84 -3.34 8.44
C PRO A 198 10.14 -4.83 8.74
N PRO A 199 10.38 -5.22 10.01
CA PRO A 199 9.70 -4.69 11.19
C PRO A 199 10.58 -3.80 12.08
N VAL A 200 11.43 -2.96 11.49
CA VAL A 200 12.22 -2.00 12.26
C VAL A 200 11.35 -0.77 12.50
N GLY A 201 11.10 -0.41 13.77
CA GLY A 201 10.26 0.73 14.15
C GLY A 201 10.75 2.08 13.60
N LEU A 202 10.20 3.19 14.09
CA LEU A 202 10.54 4.54 13.59
C LEU A 202 11.98 5.00 13.87
N ARG A 203 12.80 4.15 14.49
CA ARG A 203 14.23 4.36 14.69
C ARG A 203 14.98 3.18 14.11
N GLN A 204 15.69 3.42 13.02
CA GLN A 204 16.46 2.40 12.32
C GLN A 204 17.94 2.67 12.45
N GLU A 205 18.67 1.64 12.88
CA GLU A 205 20.12 1.63 12.79
C GLU A 205 20.55 1.09 11.44
N ILE A 206 21.24 1.95 10.70
CA ILE A 206 21.86 1.61 9.42
C ILE A 206 23.36 1.70 9.63
N ASN A 207 24.07 0.61 9.33
CA ASN A 207 25.52 0.62 9.29
C ASN A 207 25.95 1.13 7.91
N PRO A 208 26.83 2.14 7.81
CA PRO A 208 27.34 2.62 6.53
C PRO A 208 27.91 1.51 5.64
N THR A 209 28.48 0.45 6.21
CA THR A 209 29.05 -0.67 5.44
C THR A 209 28.01 -1.56 4.75
N GLU A 210 26.72 -1.39 5.07
CA GLU A 210 25.62 -2.07 4.36
C GLU A 210 25.24 -1.34 3.06
N LEU A 211 25.75 -0.12 2.85
CA LEU A 211 25.44 0.71 1.69
C LEU A 211 26.52 0.54 0.62
N ASP A 212 26.12 0.03 -0.55
CA ASP A 212 26.97 -0.06 -1.73
C ASP A 212 26.79 1.22 -2.56
N VAL A 213 27.78 2.12 -2.53
CA VAL A 213 27.77 3.42 -3.23
C VAL A 213 28.52 3.30 -4.55
N TYR A 214 27.85 2.83 -5.60
CA TYR A 214 28.55 2.45 -6.84
C TYR A 214 28.43 3.46 -7.98
N ARG A 215 27.68 4.57 -7.79
CA ARG A 215 27.59 5.63 -8.81
C ARG A 215 27.32 6.99 -8.21
N THR A 216 28.09 7.97 -8.62
CA THR A 216 27.75 9.39 -8.50
C THR A 216 27.57 9.92 -9.91
N PRO A 217 26.35 10.29 -10.35
CA PRO A 217 26.17 10.84 -11.69
C PRO A 217 27.14 12.00 -11.93
N ALA A 218 27.68 12.04 -13.15
CA ALA A 218 28.49 13.16 -13.61
C ALA A 218 27.69 14.47 -13.43
N PRO A 219 28.34 15.60 -13.08
CA PRO A 219 27.68 16.89 -12.92
C PRO A 219 27.11 17.37 -14.26
N GLY A 220 25.90 16.92 -14.60
CA GLY A 220 25.17 17.25 -15.84
C GLY A 220 23.73 17.72 -15.59
N GLU A 221 23.12 17.30 -14.49
CA GLU A 221 21.80 17.79 -14.04
C GLU A 221 21.90 18.90 -12.96
N GLY A 222 23.10 19.45 -12.76
CA GLY A 222 23.34 20.57 -11.84
C GLY A 222 23.21 20.24 -10.35
N ARG A 223 23.08 18.96 -9.96
CA ARG A 223 23.02 18.53 -8.55
C ARG A 223 23.97 17.38 -8.28
N ARG A 224 24.58 17.38 -7.09
CA ARG A 224 25.36 16.25 -6.60
C ARG A 224 24.43 15.14 -6.07
N GLU A 225 24.23 14.10 -6.88
CA GLU A 225 23.51 12.91 -6.48
C GLU A 225 24.46 11.72 -6.25
N ALA A 226 24.02 10.74 -5.44
CA ALA A 226 24.63 9.43 -5.31
C ALA A 226 23.57 8.35 -5.57
N VAL A 227 23.99 7.20 -6.09
CA VAL A 227 23.17 6.00 -6.20
C VAL A 227 23.68 5.00 -5.18
N ILE A 228 22.78 4.62 -4.28
CA ILE A 228 23.07 3.72 -3.16
C ILE A 228 22.27 2.45 -3.33
N ARG A 229 22.94 1.30 -3.28
CA ARG A 229 22.29 0.01 -3.28
C ARG A 229 22.21 -0.58 -1.87
N LEU A 230 21.08 -1.20 -1.56
CA LEU A 230 20.84 -1.94 -0.33
C LEU A 230 20.19 -3.29 -0.64
N GLY A 231 20.73 -4.38 -0.12
CA GLY A 231 20.21 -5.75 -0.32
C GLY A 231 21.16 -6.63 -1.12
N LYS A 232 20.67 -7.80 -1.58
CA LYS A 232 21.50 -8.80 -2.28
C LYS A 232 21.14 -8.80 -3.78
N PRO A 233 22.07 -8.43 -4.69
CA PRO A 233 21.79 -8.32 -6.12
C PRO A 233 21.15 -9.55 -6.76
N ALA A 234 21.53 -10.75 -6.32
CA ALA A 234 21.01 -12.00 -6.87
C ALA A 234 19.58 -12.36 -6.41
N VAL A 235 19.04 -11.70 -5.38
CA VAL A 235 17.76 -12.07 -4.76
C VAL A 235 16.79 -10.90 -4.84
N TYR A 236 17.08 -9.84 -4.09
CA TYR A 236 16.24 -8.66 -3.98
C TYR A 236 17.08 -7.51 -3.44
N PHE A 237 16.98 -6.35 -4.10
CA PHE A 237 17.70 -5.15 -3.69
C PHE A 237 16.97 -3.89 -4.11
N HIS A 238 17.35 -2.78 -3.46
CA HIS A 238 16.88 -1.44 -3.73
C HIS A 238 18.03 -0.58 -4.23
N GLU A 239 17.77 0.27 -5.21
CA GLU A 239 18.64 1.35 -5.64
C GLU A 239 17.98 2.69 -5.31
N PHE A 240 18.64 3.48 -4.48
CA PHE A 240 18.20 4.80 -4.05
C PHE A 240 18.98 5.87 -4.80
N ARG A 241 18.27 6.82 -5.41
CA ARG A 241 18.86 8.07 -5.90
C ARG A 241 18.82 9.10 -4.78
N VAL A 242 19.97 9.54 -4.30
CA VAL A 242 20.13 10.38 -3.11
C VAL A 242 20.70 11.74 -3.48
N ASP A 243 19.97 12.81 -3.14
CA ASP A 243 20.40 14.20 -3.31
C ASP A 243 21.26 14.63 -2.11
N LEU A 244 22.57 14.73 -2.34
CA LEU A 244 23.56 15.03 -1.31
C LEU A 244 23.51 16.51 -0.87
N GLU A 245 22.84 17.39 -1.59
CA GLU A 245 22.70 18.80 -1.23
C GLU A 245 21.48 19.03 -0.33
N ARG A 246 20.55 18.08 -0.29
CA ARG A 246 19.30 18.16 0.48
C ARG A 246 19.28 17.19 1.66
N GLN A 247 20.33 17.19 2.47
CA GLN A 247 20.46 16.30 3.64
C GLN A 247 20.24 14.83 3.24
N SER A 248 20.87 14.39 2.16
CA SER A 248 20.73 13.05 1.58
C SER A 248 19.27 12.61 1.38
N ALA A 249 18.43 13.50 0.82
CA ALA A 249 17.05 13.17 0.49
C ALA A 249 16.99 12.10 -0.60
N VAL A 250 16.17 11.06 -0.42
CA VAL A 250 16.00 10.01 -1.43
C VAL A 250 15.01 10.48 -2.48
N ARG A 251 15.50 10.93 -3.64
CA ARG A 251 14.68 11.43 -4.76
C ARG A 251 14.03 10.33 -5.59
N GLY A 252 14.55 9.12 -5.52
CA GLY A 252 13.94 7.99 -6.19
C GLY A 252 14.38 6.65 -5.64
N LEU A 253 13.55 5.64 -5.86
CA LEU A 253 13.77 4.26 -5.49
C LEU A 253 13.47 3.37 -6.69
N ARG A 254 14.34 2.40 -6.96
CA ARG A 254 14.05 1.25 -7.81
C ARG A 254 14.24 -0.02 -7.01
N SER A 255 13.27 -0.92 -7.03
CA SER A 255 13.38 -2.22 -6.38
C SER A 255 13.48 -3.31 -7.45
N PHE A 256 14.40 -4.23 -7.26
CA PHE A 256 14.70 -5.30 -8.20
C PHE A 256 14.54 -6.67 -7.54
N ARG A 257 14.07 -7.65 -8.30
CA ARG A 257 14.11 -9.08 -7.97
C ARG A 257 15.04 -9.76 -8.96
N GLY A 258 16.25 -10.10 -8.52
CA GLY A 258 17.35 -10.42 -9.45
C GLY A 258 17.58 -9.25 -10.42
N ARG A 259 17.33 -9.45 -11.72
CA ARG A 259 17.47 -8.40 -12.75
C ARG A 259 16.14 -7.72 -13.13
N GLU A 260 15.03 -8.21 -12.59
CA GLU A 260 13.71 -7.71 -12.94
C GLU A 260 13.36 -6.49 -12.07
N LEU A 261 13.06 -5.36 -12.72
CA LEU A 261 12.49 -4.20 -12.04
C LEU A 261 11.07 -4.55 -11.59
N VAL A 262 10.79 -4.46 -10.29
CA VAL A 262 9.46 -4.74 -9.73
C VAL A 262 8.75 -3.47 -9.26
N GLN A 263 9.49 -2.39 -9.04
CA GLN A 263 8.97 -1.15 -8.50
C GLN A 263 9.89 0.03 -8.85
N GLU A 264 9.29 1.16 -9.18
CA GLU A 264 9.96 2.45 -9.32
C GLU A 264 9.16 3.53 -8.59
N ILE A 265 9.86 4.44 -7.92
CA ILE A 265 9.28 5.60 -7.24
C ILE A 265 10.14 6.82 -7.54
N GLU A 266 9.49 7.93 -7.87
CA GLU A 266 10.08 9.27 -7.95
C GLU A 266 9.44 10.16 -6.89
N ILE A 267 10.26 10.88 -6.11
CA ILE A 267 9.83 11.64 -4.94
C ILE A 267 10.24 13.10 -5.08
N GLU A 268 9.26 13.98 -4.92
CA GLU A 268 9.43 15.42 -4.81
C GLU A 268 9.47 15.84 -3.34
N TYR A 269 10.39 16.74 -2.99
CA TYR A 269 10.58 17.23 -1.63
C TYR A 269 10.34 18.72 -1.51
N GLN A 270 9.81 19.12 -0.35
CA GLN A 270 9.72 20.50 0.10
C GLN A 270 10.58 20.71 1.35
N GLN A 271 11.12 21.92 1.50
CA GLN A 271 11.83 22.31 2.71
C GLN A 271 10.81 22.72 3.79
N THR A 272 10.96 22.18 5.00
CA THR A 272 10.09 22.45 6.16
C THR A 272 10.94 22.83 7.37
N GLY A 273 10.29 23.20 8.49
CA GLY A 273 10.97 23.41 9.77
C GLY A 273 11.66 22.15 10.33
N ALA A 274 11.30 20.96 9.85
CA ALA A 274 11.91 19.68 10.23
C ALA A 274 12.88 19.12 9.17
N GLY A 275 13.29 19.95 8.19
CA GLY A 275 14.16 19.55 7.08
C GLY A 275 13.39 19.26 5.79
N TRP A 276 14.03 18.51 4.87
CA TRP A 276 13.43 18.16 3.58
C TRP A 276 12.48 16.96 3.71
N LEU A 277 11.17 17.21 3.57
CA LEU A 277 10.13 16.19 3.65
C LEU A 277 9.43 15.99 2.29
N PRO A 278 8.86 14.80 2.01
CA PRO A 278 8.12 14.53 0.79
C PRO A 278 6.94 15.50 0.62
N SER A 279 6.67 15.88 -0.62
CA SER A 279 5.57 16.76 -1.03
C SER A 279 4.67 16.13 -2.08
N ALA A 280 5.24 15.30 -2.96
CA ALA A 280 4.53 14.50 -3.94
C ALA A 280 5.40 13.32 -4.35
N TRP A 281 4.79 12.31 -4.96
CA TRP A 281 5.51 11.21 -5.58
C TRP A 281 4.70 10.52 -6.66
N ARG A 282 5.43 9.86 -7.56
CA ARG A 282 4.91 8.93 -8.54
C ARG A 282 5.47 7.55 -8.24
N SER A 283 4.62 6.53 -8.26
CA SER A 283 5.01 5.14 -8.11
C SER A 283 4.59 4.33 -9.34
N ALA A 284 5.37 3.31 -9.68
CA ALA A 284 5.07 2.32 -10.69
C ALA A 284 5.40 0.93 -10.13
N VAL A 285 4.49 -0.03 -10.32
CA VAL A 285 4.68 -1.43 -9.93
C VAL A 285 4.65 -2.28 -11.18
N TYR A 286 5.59 -3.21 -11.25
CA TYR A 286 5.75 -4.13 -12.36
C TYR A 286 5.51 -5.57 -11.88
N VAL A 287 4.82 -6.35 -12.69
CA VAL A 287 4.53 -7.76 -12.45
C VAL A 287 4.96 -8.53 -13.70
N PHE A 288 5.94 -9.43 -13.55
CA PHE A 288 6.58 -10.15 -14.67
C PHE A 288 7.10 -9.20 -15.76
N GLY A 289 7.79 -8.14 -15.35
CA GLY A 289 8.36 -7.11 -16.21
C GLY A 289 7.35 -6.17 -16.88
N GLN A 290 6.04 -6.35 -16.66
CA GLN A 290 5.00 -5.50 -17.25
C GLN A 290 4.48 -4.49 -16.24
N LEU A 291 4.24 -3.25 -16.69
CA LEU A 291 3.64 -2.21 -15.85
C LEU A 291 2.22 -2.63 -15.46
N ALA A 292 2.00 -2.83 -14.16
CA ALA A 292 0.73 -3.30 -13.60
C ALA A 292 -0.07 -2.16 -12.94
N GLU A 293 0.62 -1.26 -12.25
CA GLU A 293 0.00 -0.19 -11.47
C GLU A 293 0.85 1.07 -11.51
N VAL A 294 0.19 2.23 -11.56
CA VAL A 294 0.81 3.55 -11.41
C VAL A 294 0.05 4.31 -10.33
N GLY A 295 0.78 4.95 -9.42
CA GLY A 295 0.25 5.84 -8.41
C GLY A 295 0.81 7.25 -8.56
N GLU A 296 -0.02 8.26 -8.39
CA GLU A 296 0.38 9.67 -8.31
C GLU A 296 -0.22 10.26 -7.05
N PHE A 297 0.64 10.76 -6.15
CA PHE A 297 0.25 11.21 -4.81
C PHE A 297 0.85 12.57 -4.49
N LYS A 298 0.12 13.30 -3.66
CA LYS A 298 0.50 14.60 -3.14
C LYS A 298 0.21 14.67 -1.65
N VAL A 299 1.13 15.30 -0.91
CA VAL A 299 0.93 15.66 0.48
C VAL A 299 0.11 16.95 0.53
N GLU A 300 -1.14 16.84 0.99
CA GLU A 300 -2.04 17.99 1.14
C GLU A 300 -1.72 18.80 2.39
N ARG A 301 -1.28 18.11 3.45
CA ARG A 301 -0.96 18.73 4.73
C ARG A 301 0.14 17.99 5.47
N ILE A 302 1.03 18.76 6.10
CA ILE A 302 2.00 18.27 7.08
C ILE A 302 1.80 19.06 8.37
N GLN A 303 1.68 18.37 9.50
CA GLN A 303 1.77 18.96 10.82
C GLN A 303 2.98 18.37 11.55
N ILE A 304 3.89 19.24 11.97
CA ILE A 304 5.09 18.87 12.72
C ILE A 304 4.84 19.24 14.18
N ASN A 305 5.01 18.27 15.08
CA ASN A 305 4.77 18.41 16.52
C ASN A 305 3.39 19.03 16.82
N PRO A 306 2.29 18.42 16.35
CA PRO A 306 0.96 18.92 16.65
C PRO A 306 0.70 19.05 18.16
N ASP A 307 -0.17 19.99 18.50
CA ASP A 307 -0.60 20.35 19.85
C ASP A 307 -1.80 19.53 20.37
N TRP A 308 -2.44 18.75 19.50
CA TRP A 308 -3.53 17.85 19.88
C TRP A 308 -3.03 16.59 20.62
N ASP A 309 -3.97 15.94 21.31
CA ASP A 309 -3.72 14.76 22.13
C ASP A 309 -3.37 13.54 21.26
N VAL A 310 -2.07 13.28 21.15
CA VAL A 310 -1.51 12.23 20.29
C VAL A 310 -1.96 10.82 20.71
N ASP A 311 -2.19 10.61 22.00
CA ASP A 311 -2.55 9.31 22.54
C ASP A 311 -3.95 8.86 22.07
N LYS A 312 -4.86 9.82 21.84
CA LYS A 312 -6.20 9.53 21.29
C LYS A 312 -6.14 9.03 19.85
N GLU A 313 -5.19 9.49 19.05
CA GLU A 313 -5.03 9.02 17.67
C GLU A 313 -4.31 7.67 17.62
N LEU A 314 -3.33 7.46 18.49
CA LEU A 314 -2.47 6.26 18.49
C LEU A 314 -3.02 5.11 19.35
N THR A 315 -4.27 5.20 19.76
CA THR A 315 -4.95 4.13 20.51
C THR A 315 -6.20 3.70 19.76
N LEU A 316 -6.34 2.40 19.51
CA LEU A 316 -7.53 1.83 18.92
C LEU A 316 -8.14 0.79 19.86
N LYS A 317 -9.16 1.20 20.62
CA LYS A 317 -9.89 0.30 21.52
C LYS A 317 -11.17 -0.17 20.84
N PRO A 318 -11.33 -1.48 20.61
CA PRO A 318 -12.59 -1.99 20.06
C PRO A 318 -13.73 -1.71 21.04
N PRO A 319 -14.86 -1.14 20.60
CA PRO A 319 -16.01 -0.88 21.46
C PRO A 319 -16.75 -2.18 21.84
N PRO A 320 -17.60 -2.17 22.88
CA PRO A 320 -18.51 -3.28 23.16
C PRO A 320 -19.33 -3.69 21.92
N GLY A 321 -19.46 -5.00 21.70
CA GLY A 321 -20.11 -5.59 20.53
C GLY A 321 -19.19 -5.80 19.32
N ALA A 322 -18.01 -5.16 19.28
CA ALA A 322 -17.08 -5.33 18.17
C ALA A 322 -16.61 -6.78 18.03
N THR A 323 -16.45 -7.23 16.79
CA THR A 323 -15.87 -8.53 16.44
C THR A 323 -14.38 -8.37 16.18
N LEU A 324 -13.58 -9.25 16.76
CA LEU A 324 -12.13 -9.24 16.61
C LEU A 324 -11.56 -10.61 16.29
N ARG A 325 -10.41 -10.63 15.61
CA ARG A 325 -9.58 -11.80 15.35
C ARG A 325 -8.21 -11.59 15.99
N ASP A 326 -7.73 -12.54 16.78
CA ASP A 326 -6.39 -12.46 17.38
C ASP A 326 -5.28 -13.01 16.46
N GLU A 327 -4.05 -12.98 16.95
CA GLU A 327 -2.85 -13.48 16.25
C GLU A 327 -2.91 -14.98 15.92
N GLN A 328 -3.62 -15.75 16.74
CA GLN A 328 -3.82 -17.19 16.57
C GLN A 328 -5.01 -17.48 15.64
N GLY A 329 -5.68 -16.45 15.13
CA GLY A 329 -6.84 -16.55 14.27
C GLY A 329 -8.13 -16.88 15.02
N LYS A 330 -8.15 -16.84 16.35
CA LYS A 330 -9.36 -17.02 17.15
C LYS A 330 -10.24 -15.78 17.08
N HIS A 331 -11.55 -16.01 17.10
CA HIS A 331 -12.57 -14.98 16.97
C HIS A 331 -13.19 -14.65 18.34
N PHE A 332 -13.35 -13.36 18.64
CA PHE A 332 -13.96 -12.89 19.87
C PHE A 332 -14.93 -11.73 19.63
N ARG A 333 -15.90 -11.59 20.53
CA ARG A 333 -16.74 -10.41 20.64
C ARG A 333 -16.38 -9.65 21.92
N VAL A 334 -16.34 -8.32 21.85
CA VAL A 334 -16.06 -7.50 23.02
C VAL A 334 -17.31 -7.34 23.88
N ALA A 335 -17.21 -7.68 25.15
CA ALA A 335 -18.28 -7.52 26.14
C ALA A 335 -18.42 -6.06 26.61
N ALA A 336 -19.48 -5.78 27.38
CA ALA A 336 -19.73 -4.43 27.92
C ALA A 336 -18.62 -3.94 28.88
N ASP A 337 -17.94 -4.86 29.57
CA ASP A 337 -16.80 -4.58 30.44
C ASP A 337 -15.45 -4.53 29.69
N GLY A 338 -15.46 -4.70 28.36
CA GLY A 338 -14.26 -4.74 27.51
C GLY A 338 -13.56 -6.11 27.45
N SER A 339 -14.06 -7.13 28.16
CA SER A 339 -13.52 -8.50 28.07
C SER A 339 -13.81 -9.14 26.71
N ARG A 340 -13.01 -10.15 26.34
CA ARG A 340 -13.11 -10.84 25.04
C ARG A 340 -13.83 -12.18 25.21
N ILE A 341 -14.99 -12.32 24.60
CA ILE A 341 -15.79 -13.55 24.63
C ILE A 341 -15.54 -14.33 23.33
N PRO A 342 -14.97 -15.54 23.36
CA PRO A 342 -14.81 -16.36 22.16
C PRO A 342 -16.14 -16.62 21.45
N TYR A 343 -16.14 -16.60 20.12
CA TYR A 343 -17.29 -17.04 19.32
C TYR A 343 -16.85 -17.79 18.07
N ASP A 344 -17.72 -18.63 17.54
CA ASP A 344 -17.51 -19.32 16.26
C ASP A 344 -18.09 -18.46 15.12
N PRO A 345 -17.28 -17.95 14.18
CA PRO A 345 -17.78 -17.12 13.09
C PRO A 345 -18.68 -17.88 12.10
N THR A 346 -18.64 -19.21 12.11
CA THR A 346 -19.49 -20.07 11.27
C THR A 346 -20.89 -20.26 11.85
N VAL A 347 -21.08 -19.99 13.15
CA VAL A 347 -22.37 -20.09 13.82
C VAL A 347 -23.05 -18.72 13.77
N PRO A 348 -24.24 -18.59 13.16
CA PRO A 348 -24.97 -17.33 13.17
C PRO A 348 -25.29 -16.94 14.62
N PRO A 349 -25.26 -15.64 14.96
CA PRO A 349 -25.51 -15.19 16.32
C PRO A 349 -26.88 -15.70 16.81
N PRO A 350 -26.99 -16.17 18.07
CA PRO A 350 -28.26 -16.58 18.65
C PRO A 350 -29.18 -15.36 18.69
N GLY A 351 -30.11 -15.29 17.73
CA GLY A 351 -30.85 -14.06 17.43
C GLY A 351 -31.27 -13.92 15.96
N GLY A 352 -30.76 -14.77 15.06
CA GLY A 352 -31.33 -14.97 13.72
C GLY A 352 -32.80 -15.36 13.81
N ILE A 353 -33.67 -14.36 13.79
CA ILE A 353 -35.13 -14.36 13.74
C ILE A 353 -35.78 -15.72 14.12
N PRO A 354 -36.08 -15.96 15.41
CA PRO A 354 -36.72 -17.19 15.86
C PRO A 354 -38.10 -17.43 15.26
N TRP A 355 -38.72 -16.43 14.60
CA TRP A 355 -40.04 -16.57 13.96
C TRP A 355 -40.03 -17.18 12.56
N ILE A 356 -38.88 -17.30 11.86
CA ILE A 356 -38.85 -17.91 10.51
C ILE A 356 -39.37 -19.37 10.53
N PRO A 357 -38.97 -20.24 11.49
CA PRO A 357 -39.58 -21.56 11.65
C PRO A 357 -41.09 -21.49 11.89
N PHE A 358 -41.57 -20.53 12.69
CA PHE A 358 -42.99 -20.38 12.99
C PHE A 358 -43.79 -19.85 11.79
N VAL A 359 -43.21 -18.99 10.94
CA VAL A 359 -43.85 -18.50 9.71
C VAL A 359 -43.90 -19.60 8.65
N ILE A 360 -42.83 -20.40 8.51
CA ILE A 360 -42.84 -21.58 7.62
C ILE A 360 -43.87 -22.61 8.10
N ALA A 361 -43.92 -22.89 9.41
CA ALA A 361 -44.92 -23.79 9.99
C ALA A 361 -46.36 -23.26 9.81
N GLY A 362 -46.56 -21.95 10.02
CA GLY A 362 -47.86 -21.29 9.81
C GLY A 362 -48.33 -21.34 8.35
N LEU A 363 -47.44 -21.09 7.39
CA LEU A 363 -47.73 -21.21 5.95
C LEU A 363 -48.04 -22.66 5.56
N GLY A 364 -47.32 -23.63 6.11
CA GLY A 364 -47.58 -25.06 5.89
C GLY A 364 -48.98 -25.49 6.36
N LEU A 365 -49.40 -25.04 7.55
CA LEU A 365 -50.74 -25.31 8.08
C LEU A 365 -51.84 -24.65 7.24
N LEU A 366 -51.60 -23.42 6.76
CA LEU A 366 -52.54 -22.71 5.90
C LEU A 366 -52.73 -23.42 4.55
N LEU A 367 -51.65 -23.87 3.92
CA LEU A 367 -51.68 -24.69 2.70
C LEU A 367 -52.41 -26.02 2.91
N ALA A 368 -52.16 -26.71 4.02
CA ALA A 368 -52.87 -27.95 4.36
C ALA A 368 -54.38 -27.72 4.53
N GLY A 369 -54.77 -26.60 5.16
CA GLY A 369 -56.17 -26.19 5.29
C GLY A 369 -56.83 -25.94 3.92
N ILE A 370 -56.16 -25.20 3.03
CA ILE A 370 -56.65 -24.92 1.68
C ILE A 370 -56.82 -26.22 0.88
N LEU A 371 -55.82 -27.10 0.90
CA LEU A 371 -55.88 -28.39 0.21
C LEU A 371 -57.02 -29.28 0.73
N THR A 372 -57.26 -29.27 2.05
CA THR A 372 -58.36 -30.02 2.66
C THR A 372 -59.74 -29.50 2.21
N VAL A 373 -59.91 -28.18 2.15
CA VAL A 373 -61.14 -27.55 1.66
C VAL A 373 -61.38 -27.86 0.18
N LEU A 374 -60.33 -27.80 -0.64
CA LEU A 374 -60.39 -28.14 -2.07
C LEU A 374 -60.75 -29.62 -2.27
N ALA A 375 -60.11 -30.54 -1.54
CA ALA A 375 -60.43 -31.96 -1.59
C ALA A 375 -61.89 -32.25 -1.22
N ARG A 376 -62.41 -31.61 -0.17
CA ARG A 376 -63.83 -31.71 0.23
C ARG A 376 -64.80 -31.17 -0.82
N ARG A 377 -64.42 -30.12 -1.56
CA ARG A 377 -65.24 -29.60 -2.67
C ARG A 377 -65.26 -30.56 -3.86
N VAL A 378 -64.13 -31.17 -4.20
CA VAL A 378 -64.04 -32.14 -5.29
C VAL A 378 -64.84 -33.41 -5.00
N THR A 379 -64.79 -33.92 -3.76
CA THR A 379 -65.58 -35.11 -3.38
C THR A 379 -67.08 -34.83 -3.37
N ARG A 380 -67.53 -33.65 -2.92
CA ARG A 380 -68.95 -33.26 -3.02
C ARG A 380 -69.45 -33.17 -4.46
N LYS A 381 -68.64 -32.63 -5.38
CA LYS A 381 -68.99 -32.56 -6.81
C LYS A 381 -69.09 -33.93 -7.51
N LYS A 382 -68.47 -34.98 -6.96
CA LYS A 382 -68.59 -36.35 -7.50
C LYS A 382 -69.78 -37.13 -6.93
N ALA A 383 -70.39 -36.64 -5.85
CA ALA A 383 -71.53 -37.28 -5.18
C ALA A 383 -72.89 -36.67 -5.58
N SER A 384 -72.87 -35.57 -6.34
CA SER A 384 -74.00 -34.99 -7.09
C SER A 384 -73.89 -35.38 -8.56
#